data_AF-A0A952NGK4-F1
#
_entry.id   AF-A0A952NGK4-F1
#
_cell.length_a   1.000
_cell.length_b   1.000
_cell.length_c   1.000
_cell.angle_alpha   90.00
_cell.angle_beta   90.00
_cell.angle_gamma   90.00
#
_symmetry.space_group_name_H-M   'P 1'
#
loop_
_entity.id
_entity.type
_entity.pdbx_description
1 polymer ?
#
loop_
_entity_poly.entity_id
_entity_poly.type
_entity_poly.pdbx_seq_one_letter_code
_entity_poly.pdbx_strand_id
1 'polypeptide(L)'
;MHGIFSRLGRRSYQLLELELASSRSGRRTAVFFKIEKHDLAQRWARMLWNSLRNEQLKVYKNYLFHGWLSEGRTLKFLCEELDRHISLINGFFAEHHEEPYAITQRVSLETMDQDLLNQIHRHFENLIGHSWNVSRFYTKAPSEIRWSIENLNWLVHEIENLRCCQERMSRGFCQSHMFVSFEGAERQDLRFEDYAHFDPHIDFGDVCLHYAQIGKPHLDAFHSQDEIIDMSSVNGLRYLTAEFDISFRDADRREVDSWMPRFRAWMREKGLDPDDRRLAIGFARIASLDRSHFPAQSNLEIMRFLHGFDDLVGVRLHSSRRRMEKRFEETAASV
;
A
#
# COMPACT_ATOMS: atom_id res chain seq x y z
N MET A 1 -35.85 36.02 4.25
CA MET A 1 -35.95 35.20 3.03
C MET A 1 -35.34 33.84 3.27
N HIS A 2 -36.17 32.87 3.62
CA HIS A 2 -35.77 31.46 3.77
C HIS A 2 -35.63 30.84 2.37
N GLY A 3 -34.39 30.67 1.93
CA GLY A 3 -34.02 30.08 0.65
C GLY A 3 -33.87 28.57 0.76
N ILE A 4 -34.90 27.89 0.29
CA ILE A 4 -34.98 26.50 -0.16
C ILE A 4 -33.64 26.02 -0.75
N PHE A 5 -32.91 25.16 -0.03
CA PHE A 5 -31.97 24.22 -0.65
C PHE A 5 -32.48 22.80 -0.39
N SER A 6 -32.62 22.11 -1.50
CA SER A 6 -33.34 20.87 -1.70
C SER A 6 -32.84 19.71 -0.83
N ARG A 7 -33.80 19.04 -0.17
CA ARG A 7 -33.68 17.66 0.31
C ARG A 7 -33.61 16.67 -0.86
N LEU A 8 -32.63 16.82 -1.75
CA LEU A 8 -32.16 15.69 -2.55
C LEU A 8 -31.31 14.85 -1.60
N GLY A 9 -31.89 13.75 -1.08
CA GLY A 9 -31.18 12.84 -0.18
C GLY A 9 -29.78 12.58 -0.72
N ARG A 10 -28.75 12.96 0.06
CA ARG A 10 -27.34 12.77 -0.31
C ARG A 10 -27.17 11.33 -0.80
N ARG A 11 -26.55 11.15 -1.96
CA ARG A 11 -26.21 9.83 -2.47
C ARG A 11 -25.43 9.10 -1.37
N SER A 12 -26.00 8.04 -0.85
CA SER A 12 -25.33 7.15 0.10
C SER A 12 -24.69 6.02 -0.69
N TYR A 13 -23.38 5.92 -0.59
CA TYR A 13 -22.58 4.81 -1.11
C TYR A 13 -22.64 3.66 -0.10
N GLN A 14 -22.84 2.45 -0.61
CA GLN A 14 -23.16 1.29 0.21
C GLN A 14 -22.15 0.16 0.05
N LEU A 15 -21.67 -0.07 -1.18
CA LEU A 15 -20.84 -1.22 -1.50
C LEU A 15 -19.72 -0.81 -2.46
N LEU A 16 -18.50 -1.20 -2.12
CA LEU A 16 -17.36 -1.30 -3.02
C LEU A 16 -17.26 -2.75 -3.50
N GLU A 17 -17.05 -2.95 -4.79
CA GLU A 17 -16.84 -4.26 -5.40
C GLU A 17 -15.55 -4.24 -6.22
N LEU A 18 -14.70 -5.23 -6.01
CA LEU A 18 -13.46 -5.43 -6.76
C LEU A 18 -13.58 -6.72 -7.59
N GLU A 19 -13.39 -6.62 -8.90
CA GLU A 19 -13.29 -7.77 -9.80
C GLU A 19 -11.81 -8.13 -9.93
N LEU A 20 -11.46 -9.33 -9.45
CA LEU A 20 -10.10 -9.86 -9.52
C LEU A 20 -10.04 -10.95 -10.59
N ALA A 21 -8.89 -11.08 -11.25
CA ALA A 21 -8.62 -12.10 -12.24
C ALA A 21 -7.34 -12.88 -11.89
N SER A 22 -7.30 -14.13 -12.34
CA SER A 22 -6.11 -14.96 -12.35
C SER A 22 -5.42 -14.78 -13.69
N SER A 23 -4.24 -14.16 -13.71
CA SER A 23 -3.42 -13.96 -14.92
C SER A 23 -3.12 -15.28 -15.63
N ARG A 24 -2.99 -16.38 -14.86
CA ARG A 24 -2.70 -17.72 -15.38
C ARG A 24 -3.92 -18.44 -15.95
N SER A 25 -5.05 -18.44 -15.22
CA SER A 25 -6.21 -19.27 -15.57
C SER A 25 -7.34 -18.51 -16.26
N GLY A 26 -7.29 -17.18 -16.28
CA GLY A 26 -8.38 -16.31 -16.74
C GLY A 26 -9.62 -16.34 -15.84
N ARG A 27 -9.61 -17.12 -14.75
CA ARG A 27 -10.71 -17.15 -13.78
C ARG A 27 -10.89 -15.79 -13.15
N ARG A 28 -12.15 -15.44 -12.84
CA ARG A 28 -12.50 -14.19 -12.18
C ARG A 28 -13.30 -14.42 -10.92
N THR A 29 -13.19 -13.49 -9.98
CA THR A 29 -14.01 -13.42 -8.78
C THR A 29 -14.36 -11.97 -8.45
N ALA A 30 -15.40 -11.76 -7.66
CA ALA A 30 -15.77 -10.47 -7.12
C ALA A 30 -15.68 -10.48 -5.60
N VAL A 31 -15.06 -9.44 -5.03
CA VAL A 31 -14.93 -9.24 -3.59
C VAL A 31 -15.68 -7.97 -3.21
N PHE A 32 -16.50 -8.04 -2.18
CA PHE A 32 -17.43 -6.97 -1.81
C PHE A 32 -17.07 -6.39 -0.44
N PHE A 33 -17.17 -5.07 -0.30
CA PHE A 33 -16.87 -4.34 0.93
C PHE A 33 -18.01 -3.36 1.23
N LYS A 34 -18.54 -3.44 2.45
CA LYS A 34 -19.58 -2.53 2.95
C LYS A 34 -18.94 -1.21 3.34
N ILE A 35 -19.40 -0.13 2.71
CA ILE A 35 -18.89 1.22 2.94
C ILE A 35 -19.48 1.76 4.23
N GLU A 36 -18.62 2.38 5.04
CA GLU A 36 -19.02 2.99 6.29
C GLU A 36 -19.96 4.20 6.10
N LYS A 37 -20.85 4.42 7.06
CA LYS A 37 -21.90 5.44 6.96
C LYS A 37 -21.43 6.85 7.35
N HIS A 38 -20.29 6.98 8.03
CA HIS A 38 -19.79 8.27 8.51
C HIS A 38 -19.32 9.17 7.34
N ASP A 39 -19.21 10.48 7.60
CA ASP A 39 -18.98 11.48 6.55
C ASP A 39 -17.66 11.25 5.79
N LEU A 40 -16.58 10.84 6.49
CA LEU A 40 -15.29 10.55 5.86
C LEU A 40 -15.40 9.47 4.77
N ALA A 41 -16.00 8.32 5.08
CA ALA A 41 -16.18 7.22 4.13
C ALA A 41 -17.08 7.62 2.95
N GLN A 42 -18.14 8.40 3.21
CA GLN A 42 -19.03 8.87 2.14
C GLN A 42 -18.40 9.95 1.24
N ARG A 43 -17.45 10.73 1.75
CA ARG A 43 -16.62 11.64 0.94
C ARG A 43 -15.57 10.89 0.14
N TRP A 44 -14.87 9.94 0.76
CA TRP A 44 -13.95 9.03 0.06
C TRP A 44 -14.66 8.35 -1.13
N ALA A 45 -15.82 7.73 -0.89
CA ALA A 45 -16.56 7.02 -1.93
C ALA A 45 -17.00 7.97 -3.07
N ARG A 46 -17.24 9.25 -2.77
CA ARG A 46 -17.52 10.26 -3.81
C ARG A 46 -16.28 10.58 -4.64
N MET A 47 -15.11 10.69 -4.02
CA MET A 47 -13.85 10.88 -4.74
C MET A 47 -13.55 9.68 -5.63
N LEU A 48 -13.70 8.45 -5.10
CA LEU A 48 -13.61 7.24 -5.89
C LEU A 48 -14.59 7.23 -7.06
N TRP A 49 -15.86 7.59 -6.85
CA TRP A 49 -16.84 7.70 -7.93
C TRP A 49 -16.36 8.63 -9.06
N ASN A 50 -15.76 9.77 -8.73
CA ASN A 50 -15.25 10.72 -9.71
C ASN A 50 -14.01 10.17 -10.42
N SER A 51 -13.11 9.54 -9.69
CA SER A 51 -11.92 8.87 -10.23
C SER A 51 -12.28 7.75 -11.22
N LEU A 52 -13.28 6.93 -10.90
CA LEU A 52 -13.76 5.87 -11.81
C LEU A 52 -14.41 6.42 -13.09
N ARG A 53 -14.96 7.65 -13.07
CA ARG A 53 -15.50 8.31 -14.27
C ARG A 53 -14.43 8.93 -15.16
N ASN A 54 -13.25 9.19 -14.61
CA ASN A 54 -12.16 9.78 -15.37
C ASN A 54 -11.48 8.66 -16.17
N GLU A 55 -11.68 8.64 -17.48
CA GLU A 55 -11.10 7.62 -18.37
C GLU A 55 -9.57 7.69 -18.39
N GLN A 56 -8.99 8.89 -18.25
CA GLN A 56 -7.54 9.12 -18.29
C GLN A 56 -6.83 8.63 -17.03
N LEU A 57 -7.54 8.49 -15.91
CA LEU A 57 -6.96 8.10 -14.62
C LEU A 57 -6.57 6.61 -14.61
N LYS A 58 -5.30 6.28 -14.50
CA LYS A 58 -4.83 4.89 -14.49
C LYS A 58 -4.68 4.36 -13.07
N VAL A 59 -4.91 3.07 -12.87
CA VAL A 59 -4.57 2.37 -11.61
C VAL A 59 -3.14 1.87 -11.70
N TYR A 60 -2.36 2.07 -10.64
CA TYR A 60 -1.03 1.49 -10.52
C TYR A 60 -1.13 0.02 -10.13
N LYS A 61 -0.84 -0.88 -11.07
CA LYS A 61 -0.97 -2.33 -10.86
C LYS A 61 0.29 -2.99 -10.28
N ASN A 62 1.47 -2.41 -10.51
CA ASN A 62 2.75 -3.02 -10.11
C ASN A 62 2.92 -3.18 -8.59
N TYR A 63 2.25 -2.35 -7.79
CA TYR A 63 2.33 -2.35 -6.32
C TYR A 63 1.00 -2.66 -5.67
N LEU A 64 0.13 -3.35 -6.41
CA LEU A 64 -1.24 -3.56 -5.97
C LEU A 64 -1.34 -4.66 -4.92
N PHE A 65 -0.56 -5.73 -5.04
CA PHE A 65 -0.68 -6.93 -4.23
C PHE A 65 0.58 -7.16 -3.38
N HIS A 66 0.47 -6.96 -2.07
CA HIS A 66 1.58 -7.12 -1.13
C HIS A 66 1.43 -8.38 -0.30
N GLY A 67 2.49 -9.20 -0.23
CA GLY A 67 2.46 -10.50 0.46
C GLY A 67 1.45 -11.46 -0.18
N TRP A 68 1.30 -11.40 -1.50
CA TRP A 68 0.36 -12.24 -2.25
C TRP A 68 1.09 -13.48 -2.78
N LEU A 69 0.65 -14.67 -2.38
CA LEU A 69 1.27 -15.92 -2.82
C LEU A 69 0.80 -16.30 -4.22
N SER A 70 1.14 -15.49 -5.22
CA SER A 70 0.87 -15.81 -6.62
C SER A 70 1.89 -16.84 -7.13
N GLU A 71 1.45 -17.68 -8.07
CA GLU A 71 2.32 -18.71 -8.66
C GLU A 71 3.43 -18.12 -9.56
N GLY A 72 3.21 -16.91 -10.09
CA GLY A 72 4.15 -16.22 -10.99
C GLY A 72 5.19 -15.35 -10.28
N ARG A 73 4.85 -14.72 -9.14
CA ARG A 73 5.76 -13.83 -8.38
C ARG A 73 6.29 -14.51 -7.13
N THR A 74 7.07 -15.57 -7.33
CA THR A 74 7.69 -16.32 -6.23
C THR A 74 8.87 -15.56 -5.61
N LEU A 75 9.31 -15.94 -4.40
CA LEU A 75 10.54 -15.37 -3.81
C LEU A 75 11.76 -15.52 -4.73
N LYS A 76 11.86 -16.63 -5.46
CA LYS A 76 12.92 -16.86 -6.44
C LYS A 76 12.87 -15.80 -7.55
N PHE A 77 11.69 -15.62 -8.16
CA PHE A 77 11.48 -14.59 -9.20
C PHE A 77 11.83 -13.20 -8.68
N LEU A 78 11.38 -12.83 -7.48
CA LEU A 78 11.68 -11.50 -6.90
C LEU A 78 13.18 -11.31 -6.64
N CYS A 79 13.89 -12.35 -6.18
CA CYS A 79 15.34 -12.30 -6.01
C CYS A 79 16.07 -12.14 -7.36
N GLU A 80 15.63 -12.86 -8.39
CA GLU A 80 16.18 -12.78 -9.74
C GLU A 80 15.96 -11.39 -10.35
N GLU A 81 14.77 -10.82 -10.19
CA GLU A 81 14.48 -9.45 -10.63
C GLU A 81 15.29 -8.41 -9.86
N LEU A 82 15.48 -8.60 -8.55
CA LEU A 82 16.30 -7.70 -7.74
C LEU A 82 17.78 -7.73 -8.19
N ASP A 83 18.35 -8.92 -8.43
CA ASP A 83 19.72 -9.05 -8.95
C ASP A 83 19.86 -8.51 -10.38
N ARG A 84 18.81 -8.63 -11.22
CA ARG A 84 18.76 -8.03 -12.55
C ARG A 84 18.87 -6.50 -12.47
N HIS A 85 18.10 -5.86 -11.60
CA HIS A 85 18.15 -4.41 -11.42
C HIS A 85 19.48 -3.93 -10.83
N ILE A 86 20.05 -4.66 -9.88
CA ILE A 86 21.40 -4.41 -9.37
C ILE A 86 22.42 -4.46 -10.52
N SER A 87 22.31 -5.45 -11.41
CA SER A 87 23.20 -5.60 -12.56
C SER A 87 23.10 -4.43 -13.55
N LEU A 88 21.89 -3.93 -13.83
CA LEU A 88 21.69 -2.75 -14.68
C LEU A 88 22.31 -1.48 -14.07
N ILE A 89 22.10 -1.26 -12.76
CA ILE A 89 22.67 -0.12 -12.03
C ILE A 89 24.20 -0.18 -12.07
N ASN A 90 24.78 -1.34 -11.74
CA ASN A 90 26.23 -1.52 -11.75
C ASN A 90 26.83 -1.35 -13.14
N GLY A 91 26.18 -1.87 -14.18
CA GLY A 91 26.61 -1.71 -15.56
C GLY A 91 26.69 -0.25 -15.97
N PHE A 92 25.65 0.54 -15.67
CA PHE A 92 25.64 1.97 -15.94
C PHE A 92 26.78 2.71 -15.21
N PHE A 93 26.92 2.52 -13.90
CA PHE A 93 27.94 3.26 -13.13
C PHE A 93 29.37 2.78 -13.37
N ALA A 94 29.59 1.56 -13.87
CA ALA A 94 30.91 1.09 -14.29
C ALA A 94 31.45 1.86 -15.51
N GLU A 95 30.57 2.24 -16.44
CA GLU A 95 30.91 3.00 -17.64
C GLU A 95 31.05 4.52 -17.36
N HIS A 96 30.48 5.00 -16.25
CA HIS A 96 30.47 6.41 -15.87
C HIS A 96 31.49 6.71 -14.77
N HIS A 97 32.77 6.70 -15.13
CA HIS A 97 33.93 6.81 -14.23
C HIS A 97 34.02 8.09 -13.37
N GLU A 98 33.22 9.12 -13.66
CA GLU A 98 33.24 10.37 -12.89
C GLU A 98 32.68 10.20 -11.46
N GLU A 99 31.77 9.24 -11.26
CA GLU A 99 31.16 8.92 -9.96
C GLU A 99 30.92 7.40 -9.85
N PRO A 100 31.98 6.60 -9.57
CA PRO A 100 31.84 5.15 -9.53
C PRO A 100 30.94 4.73 -8.35
N TYR A 101 29.97 3.90 -8.65
CA TYR A 101 29.09 3.26 -7.67
C TYR A 101 28.93 1.78 -8.00
N ALA A 102 29.00 0.92 -6.99
CA ALA A 102 28.79 -0.51 -7.18
C ALA A 102 28.07 -1.10 -5.97
N ILE A 103 27.00 -1.84 -6.24
CA ILE A 103 26.34 -2.73 -5.29
C ILE A 103 27.03 -4.09 -5.43
N THR A 104 27.80 -4.48 -4.42
CA THR A 104 28.61 -5.71 -4.48
C THR A 104 27.84 -6.94 -4.02
N GLN A 105 26.73 -6.73 -3.31
CA GLN A 105 25.85 -7.76 -2.84
C GLN A 105 25.18 -8.50 -4.00
N ARG A 106 25.06 -9.82 -3.87
CA ARG A 106 24.37 -10.69 -4.83
C ARG A 106 23.16 -11.30 -4.16
N VAL A 107 22.01 -11.13 -4.79
CA VAL A 107 20.74 -11.61 -4.26
C VAL A 107 20.39 -12.92 -4.95
N SER A 108 20.24 -13.98 -4.18
CA SER A 108 19.66 -15.24 -4.61
C SER A 108 18.75 -15.77 -3.52
N LEU A 109 17.93 -16.77 -3.84
CA LEU A 109 17.06 -17.39 -2.85
C LEU A 109 17.85 -17.97 -1.65
N GLU A 110 19.08 -18.43 -1.89
CA GLU A 110 19.96 -19.03 -0.90
C GLU A 110 20.69 -17.99 -0.04
N THR A 111 20.99 -16.81 -0.59
CA THR A 111 21.71 -15.74 0.12
C THR A 111 20.78 -14.72 0.76
N MET A 112 19.52 -14.69 0.36
CA MET A 112 18.55 -13.69 0.80
C MET A 112 18.17 -13.87 2.27
N ASP A 113 18.57 -12.89 3.08
CA ASP A 113 18.19 -12.71 4.47
C ASP A 113 17.85 -11.23 4.76
N GLN A 114 17.48 -10.93 6.01
CA GLN A 114 17.10 -9.57 6.39
C GLN A 114 18.29 -8.59 6.31
N ASP A 115 19.50 -9.03 6.63
CA ASP A 115 20.68 -8.18 6.63
C ASP A 115 21.09 -7.77 5.21
N LEU A 116 20.96 -8.69 4.27
CA LEU A 116 21.16 -8.44 2.85
C LEU A 116 20.11 -7.45 2.31
N LEU A 117 18.83 -7.67 2.61
CA LEU A 117 17.75 -6.76 2.18
C LEU A 117 17.95 -5.35 2.76
N ASN A 118 18.34 -5.25 4.03
CA ASN A 118 18.69 -3.98 4.68
C ASN A 118 19.89 -3.30 3.98
N GLN A 119 20.90 -4.06 3.55
CA GLN A 119 22.02 -3.51 2.77
C GLN A 119 21.56 -2.95 1.43
N ILE A 120 20.72 -3.69 0.69
CA ILE A 120 20.18 -3.23 -0.60
C ILE A 120 19.29 -2.00 -0.41
N HIS A 121 18.47 -1.94 0.64
CA HIS A 121 17.65 -0.78 0.96
C HIS A 121 18.49 0.47 1.21
N ARG A 122 19.62 0.35 1.94
CA ARG A 122 20.57 1.46 2.10
C ARG A 122 21.20 1.89 0.79
N HIS A 123 21.48 0.96 -0.14
CA HIS A 123 21.95 1.32 -1.47
C HIS A 123 20.92 2.11 -2.25
N PHE A 124 19.63 1.75 -2.16
CA PHE A 124 18.54 2.53 -2.71
C PHE A 124 18.53 3.96 -2.15
N GLU A 125 18.58 4.12 -0.82
CA GLU A 125 18.57 5.42 -0.15
C GLU A 125 19.72 6.32 -0.63
N ASN A 126 20.93 5.78 -0.71
CA ASN A 126 22.09 6.49 -1.23
C ASN A 126 21.94 6.88 -2.71
N LEU A 127 21.39 5.97 -3.52
CA LEU A 127 21.22 6.16 -4.95
C LEU A 127 20.11 7.14 -5.28
N ILE A 128 19.02 7.22 -4.52
CA ILE A 128 17.91 8.14 -4.78
C ILE A 128 18.09 9.49 -4.07
N GLY A 129 18.67 9.49 -2.87
CA GLY A 129 18.77 10.65 -1.98
C GLY A 129 17.48 10.89 -1.19
N HIS A 130 17.27 12.11 -0.72
CA HIS A 130 16.10 12.49 0.08
C HIS A 130 15.21 13.49 -0.67
N SER A 131 13.96 13.66 -0.24
CA SER A 131 12.95 14.48 -0.95
C SER A 131 13.40 15.91 -1.30
N TRP A 132 14.30 16.50 -0.51
CA TRP A 132 14.83 17.85 -0.71
C TRP A 132 16.27 17.88 -1.22
N ASN A 133 16.91 16.70 -1.34
CA ASN A 133 18.28 16.53 -1.77
C ASN A 133 18.40 15.23 -2.56
N VAL A 134 17.87 15.24 -3.79
CA VAL A 134 17.97 14.13 -4.73
C VAL A 134 19.46 13.89 -5.00
N SER A 135 19.88 12.64 -4.97
CA SER A 135 21.30 12.31 -5.13
C SER A 135 21.80 12.72 -6.52
N ARG A 136 23.12 12.93 -6.63
CA ARG A 136 23.76 13.12 -7.94
C ARG A 136 23.63 11.89 -8.83
N PHE A 137 23.67 10.70 -8.24
CA PHE A 137 23.47 9.43 -8.94
C PHE A 137 22.12 9.40 -9.68
N TYR A 138 21.02 9.69 -8.98
CA TYR A 138 19.68 9.70 -9.55
C TYR A 138 19.50 10.81 -10.59
N THR A 139 20.05 12.00 -10.32
CA THR A 139 19.98 13.15 -11.22
C THR A 139 20.64 12.86 -12.57
N LYS A 140 21.78 12.18 -12.57
CA LYS A 140 22.53 11.82 -13.78
C LYS A 140 22.00 10.57 -14.49
N ALA A 141 21.35 9.66 -13.77
CA ALA A 141 20.83 8.42 -14.32
C ALA A 141 19.75 8.67 -15.40
N PRO A 142 19.77 7.94 -16.53
CA PRO A 142 18.67 7.94 -17.50
C PRO A 142 17.43 7.27 -16.89
N SER A 143 16.28 7.44 -17.55
CA SER A 143 14.98 6.96 -17.04
C SER A 143 14.96 5.47 -16.69
N GLU A 144 15.62 4.63 -17.47
CA GLU A 144 15.71 3.18 -17.23
C GLU A 144 16.47 2.84 -15.94
N ILE A 145 17.55 3.58 -15.66
CA ILE A 145 18.36 3.38 -14.45
C ILE A 145 17.65 3.98 -13.24
N ARG A 146 16.97 5.12 -13.39
CA ARG A 146 16.08 5.65 -12.33
C ARG A 146 14.98 4.67 -11.96
N TRP A 147 14.34 4.08 -12.97
CA TRP A 147 13.36 3.02 -12.77
C TRP A 147 13.98 1.82 -12.05
N SER A 148 15.20 1.41 -12.40
CA SER A 148 15.89 0.33 -11.69
C SER A 148 16.24 0.67 -10.24
N ILE A 149 16.66 1.90 -9.96
CA ILE A 149 16.92 2.40 -8.60
C ILE A 149 15.63 2.32 -7.77
N GLU A 150 14.51 2.80 -8.31
CA GLU A 150 13.21 2.71 -7.64
C GLU A 150 12.82 1.26 -7.34
N ASN A 151 13.01 0.34 -8.30
CA ASN A 151 12.68 -1.09 -8.12
C ASN A 151 13.49 -1.77 -7.02
N LEU A 152 14.68 -1.28 -6.64
CA LEU A 152 15.41 -1.81 -5.49
C LEU A 152 14.55 -1.73 -4.21
N ASN A 153 13.95 -0.57 -3.95
CA ASN A 153 13.07 -0.38 -2.79
C ASN A 153 11.87 -1.31 -2.88
N TRP A 154 11.18 -1.28 -4.01
CA TRP A 154 9.93 -2.02 -4.17
C TRP A 154 10.10 -3.53 -4.03
N LEU A 155 11.12 -4.10 -4.67
CA LEU A 155 11.39 -5.53 -4.62
C LEU A 155 11.86 -5.97 -3.23
N VAL A 156 12.66 -5.15 -2.54
CA VAL A 156 13.02 -5.42 -1.13
C VAL A 156 11.76 -5.52 -0.27
N HIS A 157 10.90 -4.50 -0.30
CA HIS A 157 9.64 -4.50 0.47
C HIS A 157 8.72 -5.65 0.08
N GLU A 158 8.64 -6.00 -1.21
CA GLU A 158 7.82 -7.13 -1.68
C GLU A 158 8.35 -8.48 -1.15
N ILE A 159 9.68 -8.70 -1.21
CA ILE A 159 10.34 -9.90 -0.66
C ILE A 159 10.08 -10.01 0.84
N GLU A 160 10.27 -8.93 1.61
CA GLU A 160 10.03 -8.91 3.05
C GLU A 160 8.58 -9.26 3.39
N ASN A 161 7.63 -8.63 2.70
CA ASN A 161 6.20 -8.91 2.89
C ASN A 161 5.85 -10.35 2.52
N LEU A 162 6.42 -10.90 1.45
CA LEU A 162 6.16 -12.28 1.02
C LEU A 162 6.72 -13.30 2.01
N ARG A 163 7.93 -13.08 2.55
CA ARG A 163 8.50 -13.92 3.62
C ARG A 163 7.65 -13.90 4.88
N CYS A 164 7.26 -12.70 5.32
CA CYS A 164 6.41 -12.52 6.48
C CYS A 164 5.06 -13.22 6.28
N CYS A 165 4.49 -13.13 5.08
CA CYS A 165 3.27 -13.85 4.70
C CYS A 165 3.45 -15.38 4.81
N GLN A 166 4.50 -15.93 4.21
CA GLN A 166 4.78 -17.37 4.25
C GLN A 166 4.95 -17.88 5.68
N GLU A 167 5.72 -17.17 6.50
CA GLU A 167 5.93 -17.53 7.91
C GLU A 167 4.60 -17.50 8.68
N ARG A 168 3.83 -16.41 8.58
CA ARG A 168 2.56 -16.26 9.31
C ARG A 168 1.55 -17.30 8.86
N MET A 169 1.44 -17.58 7.57
CA MET A 169 0.52 -18.60 7.05
C MET A 169 0.91 -20.02 7.48
N SER A 170 2.21 -20.32 7.60
CA SER A 170 2.67 -21.60 8.17
C SER A 170 2.22 -21.80 9.62
N ARG A 171 1.99 -20.69 10.34
CA ARG A 171 1.47 -20.64 11.71
C ARG A 171 -0.04 -20.47 11.79
N GLY A 172 -0.73 -20.47 10.65
CA GLY A 172 -2.20 -20.36 10.56
C GLY A 172 -2.75 -18.94 10.52
N PHE A 173 -1.91 -17.92 10.28
CA PHE A 173 -2.30 -16.51 10.24
C PHE A 173 -2.13 -15.88 8.84
N CYS A 174 -2.97 -14.90 8.52
CA CYS A 174 -2.93 -14.11 7.30
C CYS A 174 -2.05 -12.86 7.43
N GLN A 175 -1.39 -12.50 6.34
CA GLN A 175 -0.64 -11.26 6.17
C GLN A 175 -0.51 -10.96 4.67
N SER A 176 -1.53 -10.32 4.11
CA SER A 176 -1.43 -9.72 2.78
C SER A 176 -2.15 -8.40 2.78
N HIS A 177 -1.84 -7.53 1.82
CA HIS A 177 -2.51 -6.25 1.65
C HIS A 177 -2.74 -5.97 0.17
N MET A 178 -3.76 -5.17 -0.13
CA MET A 178 -3.95 -4.59 -1.45
C MET A 178 -3.89 -3.08 -1.38
N PHE A 179 -3.10 -2.44 -2.24
CA PHE A 179 -2.99 -0.99 -2.33
C PHE A 179 -3.53 -0.50 -3.67
N VAL A 180 -4.67 0.19 -3.65
CA VAL A 180 -5.32 0.67 -4.86
C VAL A 180 -5.06 2.16 -5.01
N SER A 181 -4.05 2.47 -5.82
CA SER A 181 -3.57 3.83 -6.08
C SER A 181 -3.91 4.27 -7.51
N PHE A 182 -4.14 5.58 -7.70
CA PHE A 182 -4.52 6.15 -8.99
C PHE A 182 -3.55 7.26 -9.39
N GLU A 183 -3.05 7.20 -10.63
CA GLU A 183 -2.18 8.22 -11.20
C GLU A 183 -2.88 9.57 -11.28
N GLY A 184 -2.41 10.56 -10.53
CA GLY A 184 -2.97 11.91 -10.53
C GLY A 184 -4.30 12.03 -9.76
N ALA A 185 -4.53 11.17 -8.76
CA ALA A 185 -5.71 11.27 -7.89
C ALA A 185 -5.84 12.67 -7.27
N GLU A 186 -7.07 13.20 -7.24
CA GLU A 186 -7.37 14.45 -6.54
C GLU A 186 -7.10 14.29 -5.03
N ARG A 187 -6.53 15.33 -4.42
CA ARG A 187 -6.30 15.42 -2.97
C ARG A 187 -7.19 16.50 -2.36
N GLN A 188 -7.79 16.20 -1.22
CA GLN A 188 -8.51 17.17 -0.39
C GLN A 188 -8.01 17.07 1.04
N ASP A 189 -7.92 18.19 1.75
CA ASP A 189 -7.50 18.16 3.16
C ASP A 189 -8.52 17.39 4.03
N LEU A 190 -8.01 16.57 4.93
CA LEU A 190 -8.78 15.98 6.01
C LEU A 190 -9.26 17.09 6.96
N ARG A 191 -10.51 16.98 7.37
CA ARG A 191 -11.10 17.86 8.37
C ARG A 191 -10.68 17.41 9.75
N PHE A 192 -10.75 18.31 10.73
CA PHE A 192 -10.36 17.97 12.10
C PHE A 192 -11.18 16.80 12.68
N GLU A 193 -12.46 16.69 12.31
CA GLU A 193 -13.34 15.61 12.75
C GLU A 193 -12.94 14.25 12.16
N ASP A 194 -12.28 14.24 11.01
CA ASP A 194 -11.89 13.00 10.32
C ASP A 194 -10.85 12.22 11.10
N TYR A 195 -9.98 12.91 11.84
CA TYR A 195 -8.96 12.30 12.67
C TYR A 195 -9.54 11.45 13.81
N ALA A 196 -10.83 11.57 14.12
CA ALA A 196 -11.50 10.69 15.08
C ALA A 196 -11.71 9.26 14.56
N HIS A 197 -11.49 9.01 13.27
CA HIS A 197 -11.65 7.69 12.64
C HIS A 197 -10.35 6.88 12.54
N PHE A 198 -9.21 7.44 12.95
CA PHE A 198 -7.94 6.74 12.95
C PHE A 198 -7.83 5.84 14.19
N ASP A 199 -7.56 4.56 13.95
CA ASP A 199 -7.33 3.55 14.98
C ASP A 199 -6.13 2.68 14.59
N PRO A 200 -5.17 2.40 15.50
CA PRO A 200 -4.06 1.50 15.22
C PRO A 200 -4.50 0.03 15.03
N HIS A 201 -5.71 -0.33 15.44
CA HIS A 201 -6.28 -1.65 15.25
C HIS A 201 -7.04 -1.71 13.92
N ILE A 202 -6.63 -2.67 13.09
CA ILE A 202 -7.31 -3.02 11.84
C ILE A 202 -7.69 -4.49 11.88
N ASP A 203 -8.85 -4.80 11.31
CA ASP A 203 -9.36 -6.15 11.19
C ASP A 203 -9.20 -6.70 9.77
N PHE A 204 -9.24 -8.02 9.65
CA PHE A 204 -9.17 -8.70 8.37
C PHE A 204 -10.30 -8.25 7.43
N GLY A 205 -9.92 -7.73 6.27
CA GLY A 205 -10.81 -7.21 5.25
C GLY A 205 -11.22 -5.75 5.43
N ASP A 206 -10.59 -5.02 6.36
CA ASP A 206 -10.80 -3.59 6.48
C ASP A 206 -10.20 -2.83 5.30
N VAL A 207 -10.95 -1.85 4.83
CA VAL A 207 -10.51 -0.89 3.82
C VAL A 207 -10.24 0.43 4.53
N CYS A 208 -9.04 0.97 4.33
CA CYS A 208 -8.57 2.19 4.98
C CYS A 208 -8.14 3.22 3.93
N LEU A 209 -8.07 4.49 4.34
CA LEU A 209 -7.47 5.52 3.50
C LEU A 209 -6.00 5.20 3.23
N HIS A 210 -5.59 5.35 1.97
CA HIS A 210 -4.20 5.20 1.56
C HIS A 210 -3.37 6.41 1.99
N TYR A 211 -2.11 6.18 2.38
CA TYR A 211 -1.15 7.25 2.66
C TYR A 211 -0.61 7.87 1.35
N ALA A 212 -1.43 8.69 0.70
CA ALA A 212 -1.17 9.25 -0.63
C ALA A 212 -0.31 10.53 -0.61
N GLN A 213 0.80 10.57 0.13
CA GLN A 213 1.63 11.77 0.30
C GLN A 213 3.12 11.47 0.48
N ILE A 214 3.96 12.50 0.31
CA ILE A 214 5.41 12.38 0.50
C ILE A 214 5.72 12.40 2.00
N GLY A 215 6.53 11.44 2.45
CA GLY A 215 6.99 11.31 3.82
C GLY A 215 6.76 9.90 4.35
N LYS A 216 6.93 9.73 5.66
CA LYS A 216 6.78 8.45 6.36
C LYS A 216 5.73 8.56 7.46
N PRO A 217 4.75 7.64 7.55
CA PRO A 217 3.87 7.57 8.71
C PRO A 217 4.65 7.39 10.02
N HIS A 218 4.13 7.93 11.12
CA HIS A 218 4.77 7.81 12.44
C HIS A 218 4.99 6.35 12.87
N LEU A 219 4.04 5.46 12.58
CA LEU A 219 4.16 4.04 12.89
C LEU A 219 5.28 3.37 12.10
N ASP A 220 5.38 3.67 10.80
CA ASP A 220 6.44 3.15 9.94
C ASP A 220 7.81 3.65 10.39
N ALA A 221 7.92 4.92 10.80
CA ALA A 221 9.16 5.48 11.35
C ALA A 221 9.57 4.85 12.68
N PHE A 222 8.61 4.47 13.53
CA PHE A 222 8.88 3.77 14.78
C PHE A 222 9.35 2.33 14.55
N HIS A 223 8.78 1.66 13.54
CA HIS A 223 9.12 0.28 13.22
C HIS A 223 10.37 0.15 12.35
N SER A 224 10.75 1.19 11.61
CA SER A 224 12.02 1.22 10.92
C SER A 224 13.14 1.33 11.96
N GLN A 225 14.01 0.33 12.01
CA GLN A 225 15.12 0.25 12.95
C GLN A 225 16.26 1.21 12.55
N ASP A 226 15.92 2.37 12.00
CA ASP A 226 16.87 3.33 11.46
C ASP A 226 17.58 4.02 12.64
N GLU A 227 18.92 4.04 12.61
CA GLU A 227 19.73 4.69 13.65
C GLU A 227 19.45 6.20 13.74
N ILE A 228 19.07 6.83 12.61
CA ILE A 228 18.76 8.25 12.51
C ILE A 228 17.47 8.43 11.71
N ILE A 229 16.42 8.90 12.39
CA ILE A 229 15.13 9.22 11.78
C ILE A 229 15.06 10.73 11.58
N ASP A 230 15.00 11.19 10.32
CA ASP A 230 14.70 12.59 10.01
C ASP A 230 13.22 12.87 10.24
N MET A 231 12.90 13.39 11.44
CA MET A 231 11.54 13.73 11.85
C MET A 231 10.89 14.80 10.96
N SER A 232 11.64 15.55 10.14
CA SER A 232 11.04 16.49 9.19
C SER A 232 10.30 15.80 8.04
N SER A 233 10.66 14.54 7.76
CA SER A 233 10.02 13.68 6.76
C SER A 233 8.91 12.80 7.32
N VAL A 234 8.79 12.70 8.66
CA VAL A 234 7.78 11.89 9.35
C VAL A 234 6.53 12.72 9.59
N ASN A 235 5.37 12.26 9.13
CA ASN A 235 4.13 13.00 9.30
C ASN A 235 2.87 12.11 9.23
N GLY A 236 1.77 12.65 9.77
CA GLY A 236 0.46 12.00 9.73
C GLY A 236 -0.25 12.22 8.39
N LEU A 237 -1.16 11.32 8.03
CA LEU A 237 -2.01 11.47 6.85
C LEU A 237 -2.80 12.78 6.93
N ARG A 238 -2.70 13.61 5.89
CA ARG A 238 -3.38 14.92 5.80
C ARG A 238 -4.39 14.99 4.68
N TYR A 239 -4.24 14.14 3.66
CA TYR A 239 -5.06 14.19 2.46
C TYR A 239 -6.03 13.01 2.40
N LEU A 240 -7.27 13.33 2.08
CA LEU A 240 -8.26 12.41 1.55
C LEU A 240 -8.04 12.30 0.03
N THR A 241 -7.91 11.07 -0.46
CA THR A 241 -7.89 10.76 -1.91
C THR A 241 -8.89 9.65 -2.24
N ALA A 242 -9.02 9.32 -3.52
CA ALA A 242 -9.81 8.17 -3.97
C ALA A 242 -9.12 6.82 -3.71
N GLU A 243 -7.85 6.84 -3.32
CA GLU A 243 -7.00 5.68 -3.12
C GLU A 243 -7.31 5.02 -1.79
N PHE A 244 -7.02 3.73 -1.68
CA PHE A 244 -7.35 2.96 -0.49
C PHE A 244 -6.50 1.71 -0.35
N ASP A 245 -6.33 1.29 0.89
CA ASP A 245 -5.61 0.08 1.27
C ASP A 245 -6.60 -0.93 1.82
N ILE A 246 -6.42 -2.21 1.51
CA ILE A 246 -7.20 -3.31 2.07
C ILE A 246 -6.25 -4.18 2.86
N SER A 247 -6.52 -4.33 4.15
CA SER A 247 -5.74 -5.22 4.98
C SER A 247 -6.36 -6.60 5.02
N PHE A 248 -5.58 -7.60 4.63
CA PHE A 248 -5.90 -9.01 4.85
C PHE A 248 -4.96 -9.63 5.87
N ARG A 249 -4.69 -8.88 6.93
CA ARG A 249 -3.94 -9.34 8.08
C ARG A 249 -4.92 -9.82 9.16
N ASP A 250 -4.59 -10.91 9.83
CA ASP A 250 -5.31 -11.27 11.05
C ASP A 250 -5.04 -10.24 12.15
N ALA A 251 -6.11 -9.69 12.72
CA ALA A 251 -6.01 -8.77 13.83
C ALA A 251 -5.42 -9.48 15.05
N ASP A 252 -4.30 -8.95 15.55
CA ASP A 252 -3.82 -9.27 16.89
C ASP A 252 -3.80 -7.98 17.71
N ARG A 253 -4.92 -7.71 18.39
CA ARG A 253 -5.03 -6.55 19.28
C ARG A 253 -3.96 -6.58 20.38
N ARG A 254 -3.57 -7.77 20.84
CA ARG A 254 -2.52 -7.91 21.87
C ARG A 254 -1.16 -7.50 21.33
N GLU A 255 -0.90 -7.75 20.04
CA GLU A 255 0.31 -7.28 19.37
C GLU A 255 0.37 -5.75 19.42
N VAL A 256 -0.69 -5.07 18.99
CA VAL A 256 -0.81 -3.60 19.03
C VAL A 256 -0.63 -3.07 20.46
N ASP A 257 -1.39 -3.61 21.40
CA ASP A 257 -1.33 -3.24 22.82
C ASP A 257 0.07 -3.44 23.42
N SER A 258 0.86 -4.40 22.92
CA SER A 258 2.22 -4.69 23.43
C SER A 258 3.26 -3.63 23.04
N TRP A 259 3.16 -3.03 21.85
CA TRP A 259 4.12 -2.03 21.38
C TRP A 259 3.60 -0.59 21.54
N MET A 260 2.29 -0.38 21.71
CA MET A 260 1.70 0.96 21.87
C MET A 260 2.33 1.79 23.00
N PRO A 261 2.63 1.25 24.20
CA PRO A 261 3.29 2.03 25.25
C PRO A 261 4.70 2.50 24.84
N ARG A 262 5.46 1.66 24.15
CA ARG A 262 6.81 1.99 23.63
C ARG A 262 6.72 3.05 22.54
N PHE A 263 5.75 2.93 21.64
CA PHE A 263 5.49 3.93 20.61
C PHE A 263 5.13 5.29 21.21
N ARG A 264 4.25 5.32 22.23
CA ARG A 264 3.91 6.56 22.93
C ARG A 264 5.11 7.19 23.64
N ALA A 265 6.02 6.39 24.19
CA ALA A 265 7.27 6.89 24.77
C ALA A 265 8.20 7.49 23.70
N TRP A 266 8.37 6.79 22.58
CA TRP A 266 9.15 7.26 21.43
C TRP A 266 8.61 8.58 20.87
N MET A 267 7.28 8.72 20.72
CA MET A 267 6.67 9.98 20.28
C MET A 267 7.05 11.16 21.19
N ARG A 268 6.98 10.97 22.51
CA ARG A 268 7.37 12.01 23.48
C ARG A 268 8.85 12.36 23.40
N GLU A 269 9.72 11.36 23.20
CA GLU A 269 11.17 11.58 22.99
C GLU A 269 11.42 12.44 21.74
N LYS A 270 10.63 12.23 20.67
CA LYS A 270 10.70 13.04 19.44
C LYS A 270 9.93 14.37 19.52
N GLY A 271 9.43 14.74 20.70
CA GLY A 271 8.72 16.01 20.92
C GLY A 271 7.29 16.04 20.36
N LEU A 272 6.70 14.88 20.05
CA LEU A 272 5.32 14.75 19.60
C LEU A 272 4.39 14.50 20.79
N ASP A 273 3.17 15.02 20.71
CA ASP A 273 2.10 14.73 21.67
C ASP A 273 1.33 13.47 21.23
N PRO A 274 1.44 12.33 21.95
CA PRO A 274 0.73 11.09 21.62
C PRO A 274 -0.79 11.20 21.54
N ASP A 275 -1.38 12.25 22.11
CA ASP A 275 -2.82 12.47 22.14
C ASP A 275 -3.29 13.50 21.08
N ASP A 276 -2.36 14.08 20.31
CA ASP A 276 -2.70 14.90 19.16
C ASP A 276 -3.23 14.03 18.01
N ARG A 277 -4.55 14.11 17.82
CA ARG A 277 -5.26 13.38 16.75
C ARG A 277 -4.76 13.73 15.35
N ARG A 278 -4.18 14.92 15.14
CA ARG A 278 -3.64 15.35 13.83
C ARG A 278 -2.41 14.55 13.41
N LEU A 279 -1.78 13.82 14.33
CA LEU A 279 -0.73 12.86 14.00
C LEU A 279 -1.28 11.66 13.21
N ALA A 280 -2.61 11.48 13.18
CA ALA A 280 -3.30 10.48 12.37
C ALA A 280 -2.76 9.06 12.62
N ILE A 281 -2.59 8.72 13.91
CA ILE A 281 -1.98 7.44 14.31
C ILE A 281 -2.91 6.28 13.98
N GLY A 282 -2.40 5.32 13.21
CA GLY A 282 -3.15 4.15 12.79
C GLY A 282 -3.84 4.35 11.44
N PHE A 283 -5.01 3.77 11.28
CA PHE A 283 -5.68 3.64 9.98
C PHE A 283 -7.10 4.19 10.06
N ALA A 284 -7.49 4.97 9.05
CA ALA A 284 -8.85 5.49 8.92
C ALA A 284 -9.72 4.52 8.13
N ARG A 285 -10.45 3.65 8.84
CA ARG A 285 -11.34 2.66 8.23
C ARG A 285 -12.53 3.32 7.53
N ILE A 286 -12.78 2.93 6.29
CA ILE A 286 -13.81 3.51 5.40
C ILE A 286 -14.75 2.47 4.78
N ALA A 287 -14.34 1.20 4.76
CA ALA A 287 -15.20 0.08 4.42
C ALA A 287 -14.68 -1.20 5.09
N SER A 288 -15.47 -2.26 5.06
CA SER A 288 -15.09 -3.57 5.61
C SER A 288 -15.62 -4.70 4.74
N LEU A 289 -14.89 -5.80 4.64
CA LEU A 289 -15.26 -6.97 3.86
C LEU A 289 -16.66 -7.47 4.17
N ASP A 290 -17.46 -7.68 3.12
CA ASP A 290 -18.76 -8.32 3.23
C ASP A 290 -18.60 -9.85 3.34
N ARG A 291 -18.49 -10.32 4.57
CA ARG A 291 -18.34 -11.76 4.87
C ARG A 291 -19.52 -12.62 4.43
N SER A 292 -20.66 -12.05 4.02
CA SER A 292 -21.79 -12.84 3.50
C SER A 292 -21.45 -13.62 2.22
N HIS A 293 -20.44 -13.17 1.46
CA HIS A 293 -19.93 -13.85 0.29
C HIS A 293 -18.91 -14.96 0.61
N PHE A 294 -18.48 -15.05 1.88
CA PHE A 294 -17.57 -16.07 2.39
C PHE A 294 -18.17 -16.77 3.62
N PRO A 295 -19.36 -17.39 3.49
CA PRO A 295 -20.08 -17.94 4.63
C PRO A 295 -19.28 -19.08 5.28
N ALA A 296 -19.12 -19.01 6.59
CA ALA A 296 -18.40 -19.99 7.42
C ALA A 296 -16.91 -20.19 7.06
N GLN A 297 -16.31 -19.33 6.23
CA GLN A 297 -14.89 -19.38 5.94
C GLN A 297 -14.07 -18.55 6.94
N SER A 298 -12.98 -19.16 7.43
CA SER A 298 -11.93 -18.49 8.19
C SER A 298 -11.18 -17.49 7.32
N ASN A 299 -10.47 -16.56 7.95
CA ASN A 299 -9.63 -15.57 7.24
C ASN A 299 -8.59 -16.26 6.35
N LEU A 300 -8.00 -17.37 6.83
CA LEU A 300 -7.01 -18.14 6.08
C LEU A 300 -7.59 -18.82 4.84
N GLU A 301 -8.81 -19.36 4.93
CA GLU A 301 -9.50 -19.95 3.78
C GLU A 301 -9.85 -18.90 2.73
N ILE A 302 -10.32 -17.72 3.16
CA ILE A 302 -10.58 -16.59 2.27
C ILE A 302 -9.27 -16.18 1.57
N MET A 303 -8.17 -16.05 2.30
CA MET A 303 -6.89 -15.64 1.69
C MET A 303 -6.32 -16.65 0.73
N ARG A 304 -6.35 -17.94 1.06
CA ARG A 304 -5.92 -18.99 0.13
C ARG A 304 -6.73 -18.97 -1.16
N PHE A 305 -8.03 -18.64 -1.07
CA PHE A 305 -8.86 -18.45 -2.26
C PHE A 305 -8.45 -17.20 -3.05
N LEU A 306 -8.24 -16.06 -2.38
CA LEU A 306 -7.88 -14.79 -3.01
C LEU A 306 -6.48 -14.82 -3.65
N HIS A 307 -5.51 -15.55 -3.08
CA HIS A 307 -4.17 -15.74 -3.66
C HIS A 307 -4.18 -16.34 -5.08
N GLY A 308 -5.28 -17.00 -5.47
CA GLY A 308 -5.48 -17.47 -6.84
C GLY A 308 -5.77 -16.38 -7.88
N PHE A 309 -5.94 -15.12 -7.46
CA PHE A 309 -6.25 -13.98 -8.31
C PHE A 309 -5.23 -12.86 -8.06
N ASP A 310 -4.43 -12.53 -9.06
CA ASP A 310 -3.25 -11.66 -8.99
C ASP A 310 -3.36 -10.42 -9.89
N ASP A 311 -4.55 -10.14 -10.41
CA ASP A 311 -4.84 -8.92 -11.17
C ASP A 311 -6.16 -8.27 -10.72
N LEU A 312 -6.18 -6.93 -10.65
CA LEU A 312 -7.40 -6.14 -10.47
C LEU A 312 -7.91 -5.69 -11.84
N VAL A 313 -9.04 -6.25 -12.26
CA VAL A 313 -9.61 -6.01 -13.59
C VAL A 313 -10.83 -5.09 -13.58
N GLY A 314 -11.37 -4.79 -12.41
CA GLY A 314 -12.44 -3.82 -12.30
C GLY A 314 -12.74 -3.36 -10.88
N VAL A 315 -13.23 -2.12 -10.77
CA VAL A 315 -13.76 -1.55 -9.54
C VAL A 315 -15.18 -1.05 -9.81
N ARG A 316 -16.12 -1.44 -8.95
CA ARG A 316 -17.49 -0.94 -8.97
C ARG A 316 -17.86 -0.31 -7.66
N LEU A 317 -18.59 0.79 -7.74
CA LEU A 317 -19.13 1.50 -6.60
C LEU A 317 -20.64 1.57 -6.68
N HIS A 318 -21.31 1.00 -5.68
CA HIS A 318 -22.76 0.95 -5.60
C HIS A 318 -23.27 2.00 -4.61
N SER A 319 -24.24 2.78 -5.07
CA SER A 319 -25.02 3.70 -4.25
C SER A 319 -26.48 3.28 -4.24
N SER A 320 -27.26 3.85 -3.33
CA SER A 320 -28.70 3.56 -3.21
C SER A 320 -29.54 3.75 -4.49
N ARG A 321 -29.00 4.43 -5.52
CA ARG A 321 -29.72 4.76 -6.76
C ARG A 321 -28.95 4.44 -8.05
N ARG A 322 -27.63 4.25 -8.00
CA ARG A 322 -26.77 4.10 -9.19
C ARG A 322 -25.54 3.26 -8.88
N ARG A 323 -25.00 2.64 -9.92
CA ARG A 323 -23.69 1.98 -9.94
C ARG A 323 -22.72 2.77 -10.82
N MET A 324 -21.46 2.84 -10.42
CA MET A 324 -20.33 3.25 -11.25
C MET A 324 -19.39 2.05 -11.40
N GLU A 325 -18.77 1.92 -12.56
CA GLU A 325 -17.85 0.84 -12.88
C GLU A 325 -16.71 1.38 -13.74
N LYS A 326 -15.49 0.96 -13.43
CA LYS A 326 -14.35 1.08 -14.33
C LYS A 326 -13.71 -0.29 -14.47
N ARG A 327 -13.44 -0.70 -15.70
CA ARG A 327 -12.62 -1.87 -16.02
C ARG A 327 -11.21 -1.43 -16.35
N PHE A 328 -10.24 -2.26 -15.99
CA PHE A 328 -8.85 -2.06 -16.30
C PHE A 328 -8.42 -3.10 -17.32
N GLU A 329 -7.46 -2.74 -18.17
CA GLU A 329 -6.82 -3.70 -19.06
C GLU A 329 -6.19 -4.81 -18.23
N GLU A 330 -6.39 -6.06 -18.65
CA GLU A 330 -5.73 -7.18 -17.98
C GLU A 330 -4.22 -6.99 -18.10
N THR A 331 -3.53 -7.15 -16.98
CA THR A 331 -2.07 -7.20 -17.04
C THR A 331 -1.74 -8.46 -17.82
N ALA A 332 -1.20 -8.32 -19.04
CA ALA A 332 -0.62 -9.47 -19.73
C ALA A 332 0.31 -10.14 -18.72
N ALA A 333 0.23 -11.47 -18.57
CA ALA A 333 1.11 -12.22 -17.69
C ALA A 333 2.56 -11.84 -18.06
N SER A 334 3.12 -10.87 -17.35
CA SER A 334 4.44 -10.36 -17.57
C SER A 334 5.36 -11.41 -17.00
N VAL A 335 5.92 -12.19 -17.93
CA VAL A 335 6.93 -13.23 -17.75
C VAL A 335 8.11 -12.71 -16.95
#